data_AF-A0A2T1EAQ4-F1
#
_entry.id   AF-A0A2T1EAQ4-F1
#
_cell.length_a   1.000
_cell.length_b   1.000
_cell.length_c   1.000
_cell.angle_alpha   90.00
_cell.angle_beta   90.00
_cell.angle_gamma   90.00
#
_symmetry.space_group_name_H-M   'P 1'
#
loop_
_entity.id
_entity.type
_entity.pdbx_description
1 polymer ?
#
loop_
_entity_poly.entity_id
_entity_poly.type
_entity_poly.pdbx_seq_one_letter_code
_entity_poly.pdbx_strand_id
1 'polypeptide(L)' 'MGKSKQQQWNEKHPDIVQTAQAEYNKKRPVWSFRPTPENIQWLEEERWNDDNDKPESDATLLNRKLNKLRLLEQQGF' A
#
# COMPACT_ATOMS: atom_id res chain seq x y z
N MET A 1 12.95 -20.14 13.69
CA MET A 1 11.54 -19.84 14.00
C MET A 1 10.66 -20.79 13.20
N GLY A 2 10.01 -21.76 13.85
CA GLY A 2 9.09 -22.68 13.16
C GLY A 2 7.76 -22.00 12.86
N LYS A 3 7.11 -22.35 11.74
CA LYS A 3 5.77 -21.83 11.41
C LYS A 3 4.78 -22.21 12.50
N SER A 4 3.96 -21.25 12.93
CA SER A 4 2.92 -21.51 13.93
C SER A 4 1.91 -22.54 13.43
N LYS A 5 1.21 -23.23 14.36
CA LYS A 5 0.15 -24.18 13.99
C LYS A 5 -0.92 -23.55 13.08
N GLN A 6 -1.17 -22.26 13.28
CA GLN A 6 -2.11 -21.49 12.45
C GLN A 6 -1.56 -21.23 11.05
N GLN A 7 -0.27 -20.88 10.91
CA GLN A 7 0.37 -20.74 9.60
C GLN A 7 0.36 -22.04 8.80
N GLN A 8 0.65 -23.17 9.47
CA GLN A 8 0.60 -24.49 8.82
C GLN A 8 -0.81 -24.88 8.38
N TRP A 9 -1.84 -24.46 9.12
CA TRP A 9 -3.23 -24.69 8.75
C TRP A 9 -3.66 -23.82 7.57
N ASN A 10 -3.32 -22.52 7.60
CA ASN A 10 -3.62 -21.59 6.51
C ASN A 10 -3.01 -22.05 5.18
N GLU A 11 -1.78 -22.60 5.21
CA GLU A 11 -1.11 -23.13 4.01
C GLU A 11 -1.80 -24.38 3.44
N LYS A 12 -2.49 -25.16 4.29
CA LYS A 12 -3.22 -26.37 3.87
C LYS A 12 -4.65 -26.09 3.41
N HIS A 13 -5.21 -24.92 3.73
CA HIS A 13 -6.59 -24.54 3.43
C HIS A 13 -6.68 -23.14 2.77
N PRO A 14 -5.99 -22.91 1.64
CA PRO A 14 -5.90 -21.59 1.01
C PRO A 14 -7.26 -21.08 0.49
N ASP A 15 -8.13 -21.98 0.06
CA ASP A 15 -9.49 -21.76 -0.41
C ASP A 15 -10.41 -21.19 0.69
N ILE A 16 -10.34 -21.79 1.88
CA ILE A 16 -11.13 -21.34 3.04
C ILE A 16 -10.65 -19.95 3.50
N VAL A 17 -9.34 -19.74 3.53
CA VAL A 17 -8.75 -18.44 3.90
C VAL A 17 -9.13 -17.35 2.91
N GLN A 18 -9.07 -17.63 1.60
CA GLN A 18 -9.48 -16.67 0.57
C GLN A 18 -10.96 -16.31 0.68
N THR A 19 -11.83 -17.31 0.90
CA THR A 19 -13.28 -17.09 1.02
C THR A 19 -13.61 -16.26 2.25
N ALA A 20 -13.03 -16.60 3.41
CA ALA A 20 -13.21 -15.84 4.65
C ALA A 20 -12.69 -14.39 4.51
N GLN A 21 -11.55 -14.20 3.84
CA GLN A 21 -11.02 -12.86 3.56
C GLN A 21 -11.94 -12.06 2.64
N ALA A 22 -12.50 -12.69 1.59
CA ALA A 22 -13.43 -12.05 0.68
C ALA A 22 -14.73 -11.62 1.38
N GLU A 23 -15.29 -12.47 2.25
CA GLU A 23 -16.47 -12.13 3.05
C GLU A 23 -16.20 -11.02 4.06
N TYR A 24 -15.03 -11.05 4.71
CA TYR A 24 -14.58 -9.98 5.60
C TYR A 24 -14.46 -8.65 4.85
N ASN A 25 -13.82 -8.66 3.67
CA ASN A 25 -13.66 -7.49 2.81
C ASN A 25 -15.01 -6.95 2.27
N LYS A 26 -15.99 -7.83 2.04
CA LYS A 26 -17.34 -7.42 1.59
C LYS A 26 -18.10 -6.64 2.68
N LYS A 27 -17.94 -7.03 3.95
CA LYS A 27 -18.58 -6.36 5.10
C LYS A 27 -17.80 -5.16 5.61
N ARG A 28 -16.50 -5.11 5.32
CA ARG A 28 -15.60 -4.01 5.62
C ARG A 28 -14.91 -3.64 4.31
N PRO A 29 -15.59 -2.92 3.40
CA PRO A 29 -14.96 -2.47 2.18
C PRO A 29 -13.75 -1.65 2.62
N VAL A 30 -12.57 -2.24 2.48
CA VAL A 30 -11.34 -1.50 2.67
C VAL A 30 -11.42 -0.48 1.55
N TRP A 31 -11.52 0.79 1.89
CA TRP A 31 -11.21 1.87 0.96
C TRP A 31 -9.69 1.83 0.68
N SER A 32 -9.15 0.64 0.41
CA SER A 32 -7.76 0.44 0.10
C SER A 32 -7.58 1.08 -1.25
N PHE A 33 -7.10 2.31 -1.22
CA PHE A 33 -6.43 2.91 -2.34
C PHE A 33 -5.42 1.87 -2.86
N ARG A 34 -5.75 1.25 -4.00
CA ARG A 34 -4.88 0.33 -4.71
C ARG A 34 -4.40 1.06 -5.95
N PRO A 35 -3.24 1.74 -5.88
CA PRO A 35 -2.67 2.37 -7.05
C PRO A 35 -2.43 1.31 -8.14
N THR A 36 -2.62 1.70 -9.39
CA THR A 36 -2.25 0.85 -10.53
C THR A 36 -0.75 0.56 -10.50
N PRO A 37 -0.27 -0.52 -11.14
CA PRO A 37 1.17 -0.79 -11.23
C PRO A 37 1.96 0.39 -11.81
N GLU A 38 1.37 1.11 -12.77
CA GLU A 38 1.93 2.32 -13.36
C GLU A 38 2.12 3.44 -12.31
N ASN A 39 1.10 3.67 -11.47
CA ASN A 39 1.20 4.65 -10.38
C ASN A 39 2.23 4.24 -9.33
N ILE A 40 2.38 2.94 -9.05
CA ILE A 40 3.41 2.44 -8.13
C ILE A 40 4.80 2.69 -8.70
N GLN A 41 5.02 2.36 -9.97
CA GLN A 41 6.30 2.59 -10.62
C GLN A 41 6.65 4.09 -10.64
N TRP A 42 5.70 4.94 -11.00
CA TRP A 42 5.90 6.39 -10.97
C TRP A 42 6.23 6.93 -9.57
N LEU A 43 5.59 6.38 -8.53
CA LEU A 43 5.89 6.75 -7.14
C LEU A 43 7.32 6.35 -6.74
N GLU A 44 7.79 5.18 -7.17
CA GLU A 44 9.15 4.71 -6.91
C GLU A 44 10.21 5.53 -7.68
N GLU A 45 9.94 5.91 -8.93
CA GLU A 45 10.83 6.78 -9.72
C GLU A 45 10.99 8.17 -9.10
N GLU A 46 9.94 8.67 -8.47
CA GLU A 46 9.93 9.97 -7.82
C GLU A 46 10.48 9.95 -6.39
N ARG A 47 10.77 8.76 -5.84
CA ARG A 47 11.22 8.58 -4.47
C ARG A 47 12.61 9.22 -4.29
N TRP A 48 12.74 10.05 -3.26
CA TRP A 48 14.04 10.65 -2.93
C TRP A 48 14.84 9.78 -1.97
N ASN A 49 16.17 9.86 -2.07
CA ASN A 49 17.05 9.32 -1.05
C ASN A 49 17.25 10.35 0.05
N ASP A 50 17.32 9.89 1.30
CA ASP A 50 17.74 10.70 2.43
C ASP A 50 19.26 10.94 2.42
N ASP A 51 19.76 11.73 3.37
CA ASP A 51 21.19 12.04 3.51
C ASP A 51 22.09 10.81 3.75
N ASN A 52 21.49 9.64 4.03
CA ASN A 52 22.17 8.37 4.22
C ASN A 52 21.99 7.41 3.04
N ASP A 53 21.61 7.93 1.86
CA ASP A 53 21.30 7.17 0.65
C ASP A 53 20.16 6.14 0.82
N LYS A 54 19.30 6.31 1.83
CA LYS A 54 18.14 5.44 2.03
C LYS A 54 16.90 6.02 1.37
N PRO A 55 16.08 5.18 0.72
CA PRO A 55 14.81 5.62 0.17
C PRO A 55 13.93 6.27 1.24
N GLU A 56 13.32 7.42 0.91
CA GLU A 56 12.35 8.09 1.78
C GLU A 56 11.18 7.15 2.11
N SER A 57 10.56 7.31 3.27
CA SER A 57 9.44 6.46 3.68
C SER A 57 8.20 6.70 2.80
N ASP A 58 7.36 5.67 2.64
CA ASP A 58 6.11 5.76 1.86
C ASP A 58 5.20 6.90 2.35
N ALA A 59 5.16 7.12 3.67
CA ALA A 59 4.40 8.22 4.26
C ALA A 59 4.96 9.60 3.87
N THR A 60 6.30 9.75 3.83
CA THR A 60 6.96 10.99 3.41
C THR A 60 6.67 11.31 1.95
N LEU A 61 6.82 10.31 1.07
CA LEU A 61 6.53 10.42 -0.35
C LEU A 61 5.07 10.84 -0.59
N LEU A 62 4.11 10.13 0.03
CA LEU A 62 2.69 10.44 -0.10
C LEU A 62 2.36 11.86 0.38
N ASN A 63 2.88 12.28 1.54
CA ASN A 63 2.66 13.63 2.06
C ASN A 63 3.22 14.71 1.14
N ARG A 64 4.39 14.48 0.53
CA ARG A 64 4.98 15.41 -0.46
C ARG A 64 4.09 15.54 -1.70
N LYS A 65 3.59 14.42 -2.22
CA LYS A 65 2.70 14.39 -3.39
C LYS A 65 1.35 15.08 -3.11
N LEU A 66 0.75 14.79 -1.96
CA LEU A 66 -0.49 15.44 -1.53
C LEU A 66 -0.32 16.95 -1.36
N ASN A 67 0.80 17.40 -0.77
CA ASN A 67 1.10 18.82 -0.65
C ASN A 67 1.27 19.50 -2.02
N LYS A 68 1.93 18.84 -2.97
CA LYS A 68 2.05 19.35 -4.35
C LYS A 68 0.69 19.49 -5.01
N LEU A 69 -0.18 18.48 -4.91
CA LEU A 69 -1.54 18.52 -5.43
C LEU A 69 -2.34 19.68 -4.81
N ARG A 70 -2.29 19.82 -3.49
CA ARG A 70 -2.95 20.93 -2.78
C ARG A 70 -2.48 22.30 -3.28
N LEU A 71 -1.18 22.48 -3.53
CA LEU A 71 -0.65 23.73 -4.05
C LEU A 71 -1.11 24.01 -5.49
N LEU A 72 -1.19 22.97 -6.34
CA LEU A 72 -1.68 23.11 -7.71
C LEU A 72 -3.17 23.47 -7.74
N GLU A 73 -3.99 22.85 -6.89
CA GLU A 73 -5.41 23.21 -6.72
C GLU A 73 -5.56 24.67 -6.26
N GLN A 74 -4.73 25.12 -5.31
CA GLN A 74 -4.76 26.50 -4.82
C GLN A 74 -4.29 27.53 -5.85
N GLN A 75 -3.46 27.13 -6.81
CA GLN A 75 -2.98 27.98 -7.90
C GLN A 75 -3.96 28.09 -9.07
N GLY A 76 -5.14 27.46 -8.97
CA GLY A 76 -6.24 27.64 -9.92
C GLY A 76 -6.09 26.83 -11.21
N PHE A 77 -5.55 25.60 -11.12
CA PHE A 77 -5.79 24.59 -12.15
C PHE A 77 -7.27 24.19 -12.21
#